data_AF-A0A177HKE7-F1
#
_entry.id   AF-A0A177HKE7-F1
#
_cell.length_a   1.000
_cell.length_b   1.000
_cell.length_c   1.000
_cell.angle_alpha   90.00
_cell.angle_beta   90.00
_cell.angle_gamma   90.00
#
_symmetry.space_group_name_H-M   'P 1'
#
loop_
_entity.id
_entity.type
_entity.pdbx_description
1 polymer ?
#
loop_
_entity_poly.entity_id
_entity_poly.type
_entity_poly.pdbx_seq_one_letter_code
_entity_poly.pdbx_strand_id
1 'polypeptide(L)'
;MEGTNPVNKKLAAALSGGAVLVLALSGCSGDSNEELDAWAKSVCDAVKPQAKAIEDANAAIQKQTSDNSTPEDVQKTDSGAFQDMSDAYQAIGAAVDKAGAPPVDDGAKKQQAAVKELKSISAAYADLKKKVDDLNTEDQAKFADGLKDIASELDKLSKSGNDALQKLEEGEVGKAMQRQASCKSASSSPAATQG
;
A
#
# COMPACT_ATOMS: atom_id res chain seq x y z
N MET A 1 29.94 -57.43 -53.71
CA MET A 1 30.37 -56.09 -53.25
C MET A 1 30.71 -56.22 -51.78
N GLU A 2 31.91 -56.70 -51.40
CA GLU A 2 33.19 -55.96 -51.41
C GLU A 2 33.10 -54.72 -50.51
N GLY A 3 33.89 -54.46 -49.45
CA GLY A 3 34.97 -55.14 -48.74
C GLY A 3 35.21 -54.47 -47.36
N THR A 4 35.45 -55.25 -46.29
CA THR A 4 36.66 -55.33 -45.42
C THR A 4 37.09 -54.13 -44.53
N ASN A 5 36.87 -54.28 -43.19
CA ASN A 5 37.76 -54.13 -41.98
C ASN A 5 38.74 -52.92 -41.80
N PRO A 6 39.27 -52.57 -40.58
CA PRO A 6 39.28 -53.26 -39.27
C PRO A 6 39.09 -52.37 -37.99
N VAL A 7 39.19 -53.03 -36.82
CA VAL A 7 39.26 -52.53 -35.42
C VAL A 7 40.66 -51.99 -35.05
N ASN A 8 40.76 -50.87 -34.32
CA ASN A 8 41.66 -50.60 -33.16
C ASN A 8 42.03 -49.11 -33.02
N LYS A 9 41.71 -48.50 -31.86
CA LYS A 9 42.70 -48.13 -30.83
C LYS A 9 42.04 -47.46 -29.63
N LYS A 10 42.40 -47.96 -28.45
CA LYS A 10 42.20 -47.32 -27.16
C LYS A 10 42.71 -45.88 -27.18
N LEU A 11 41.87 -44.94 -26.75
CA LEU A 11 42.30 -43.73 -26.05
C LEU A 11 41.31 -43.50 -24.91
N ALA A 12 41.62 -44.13 -23.77
CA ALA A 12 41.19 -43.59 -22.49
C ALA A 12 41.98 -42.30 -22.28
N ALA A 13 41.27 -41.18 -22.22
CA ALA A 13 41.74 -39.96 -21.61
C ALA A 13 40.66 -39.54 -20.59
N ALA A 14 40.84 -40.04 -19.36
CA ALA A 14 40.25 -39.45 -18.19
C ALA A 14 40.92 -38.09 -17.97
N LEU A 15 40.14 -37.02 -18.05
CA LEU A 15 40.47 -35.73 -17.44
C LEU A 15 39.19 -35.21 -16.79
N SER A 16 39.06 -35.53 -15.51
CA SER A 16 38.28 -34.81 -14.52
C SER A 16 38.62 -33.32 -14.61
N GLY A 17 37.62 -32.46 -14.77
CA GLY A 17 37.86 -31.01 -14.75
C GLY A 17 36.64 -30.21 -15.17
N GLY A 18 35.87 -29.76 -14.16
CA GLY A 18 34.99 -28.58 -14.23
C GLY A 18 33.96 -28.57 -15.35
N ALA A 19 32.74 -29.03 -15.05
CA ALA A 19 31.58 -28.48 -15.72
C ALA A 19 31.51 -26.99 -15.35
N VAL A 20 32.09 -26.14 -16.21
CA VAL A 20 31.78 -24.72 -16.21
C VAL A 20 30.30 -24.65 -16.55
N LEU A 21 29.48 -24.45 -15.52
CA LEU A 21 28.13 -23.92 -15.65
C LEU A 21 28.29 -22.55 -16.33
N VAL A 22 28.37 -22.55 -17.65
CA VAL A 22 28.08 -21.38 -18.45
C VAL A 22 26.58 -21.18 -18.28
N LEU A 23 26.21 -20.41 -17.24
CA LEU A 23 24.87 -19.88 -17.08
C LEU A 23 24.61 -18.99 -18.29
N ALA A 24 23.90 -19.57 -19.26
CA ALA A 24 23.31 -18.87 -20.37
C ALA A 24 22.28 -17.88 -19.81
N LEU A 25 22.72 -16.64 -19.60
CA LEU A 25 21.87 -15.50 -19.29
C LEU A 25 21.09 -15.12 -20.56
N SER A 26 19.89 -15.67 -20.70
CA SER A 26 18.89 -15.15 -21.62
C SER A 26 17.47 -15.53 -21.16
N GLY A 27 16.77 -14.59 -20.52
CA GLY A 27 15.31 -14.45 -20.66
C GLY A 27 14.40 -14.85 -19.48
N CYS A 28 13.99 -13.83 -18.73
CA CYS A 28 12.59 -13.49 -18.36
C CYS A 28 11.77 -14.35 -17.35
N SER A 29 11.41 -13.70 -16.22
CA SER A 29 10.16 -13.83 -15.44
C SER A 29 10.00 -14.86 -14.31
N GLY A 30 11.04 -15.61 -13.94
CA GLY A 30 11.01 -16.48 -12.74
C GLY A 30 11.23 -15.69 -11.45
N ASP A 31 12.48 -15.35 -11.16
CA ASP A 31 12.88 -14.73 -9.88
C ASP A 31 12.33 -13.32 -9.63
N SER A 32 12.28 -12.44 -10.64
CA SER A 32 11.86 -11.04 -10.45
C SER A 32 10.38 -10.90 -10.06
N ASN A 33 9.54 -11.86 -10.47
CA ASN A 33 8.14 -11.90 -10.02
C ASN A 33 8.04 -12.41 -8.58
N GLU A 34 8.89 -13.35 -8.17
CA GLU A 34 8.89 -13.87 -6.80
C GLU A 34 9.37 -12.84 -5.78
N GLU A 35 10.44 -12.09 -6.08
CA GLU A 35 10.91 -11.00 -5.21
C GLU A 35 9.89 -9.87 -5.10
N LEU A 36 9.26 -9.49 -6.22
CA LEU A 36 8.22 -8.47 -6.25
C LEU A 36 6.95 -8.93 -5.51
N ASP A 37 6.56 -10.19 -5.66
CA ASP A 37 5.41 -10.77 -4.95
C ASP A 37 5.71 -10.90 -3.45
N ALA A 38 6.94 -11.23 -3.06
CA ALA A 38 7.36 -11.25 -1.66
C ALA A 38 7.34 -9.84 -1.04
N TRP A 39 7.85 -8.84 -1.78
CA TRP A 39 7.75 -7.43 -1.38
C TRP A 39 6.30 -7.01 -1.21
N ALA A 40 5.45 -7.29 -2.21
CA ALA A 40 4.03 -6.94 -2.19
C ALA A 40 3.32 -7.63 -1.03
N LYS A 41 3.61 -8.91 -0.77
CA LYS A 41 3.07 -9.65 0.37
C LYS A 41 3.42 -9.00 1.70
N SER A 42 4.69 -8.62 1.89
CA SER A 42 5.15 -7.97 3.11
C SER A 42 4.39 -6.65 3.36
N VAL A 43 4.22 -5.84 2.31
CA VAL A 43 3.47 -4.59 2.41
C VAL A 43 1.98 -4.87 2.67
N CYS A 44 1.35 -5.73 1.88
CA CYS A 44 -0.08 -6.07 2.00
C CYS A 44 -0.45 -6.65 3.36
N ASP A 45 0.38 -7.55 3.91
CA ASP A 45 0.14 -8.15 5.23
C ASP A 45 0.18 -7.09 6.34
N ALA A 46 1.06 -6.08 6.21
CA ALA A 46 1.14 -4.97 7.15
C ALA A 46 0.02 -3.92 6.95
N VAL A 47 -0.42 -3.70 5.71
CA VAL A 47 -1.48 -2.75 5.36
C VAL A 47 -2.86 -3.24 5.80
N LYS A 48 -3.14 -4.54 5.68
CA LYS A 48 -4.46 -5.12 5.97
C LYS A 48 -5.10 -4.69 7.30
N PRO A 49 -4.42 -4.81 8.47
CA PRO A 49 -5.01 -4.35 9.72
C PRO A 49 -5.26 -2.83 9.76
N GLN A 50 -4.43 -2.04 9.07
CA GLN A 50 -4.56 -0.58 9.02
C GLN A 50 -5.70 -0.14 8.10
N ALA A 51 -5.90 -0.85 6.97
CA ALA A 51 -7.06 -0.65 6.12
C ALA A 51 -8.38 -0.92 6.87
N LYS A 52 -8.41 -1.96 7.71
CA LYS A 52 -9.55 -2.24 8.59
C LYS A 52 -9.78 -1.14 9.62
N ALA A 53 -8.72 -0.59 10.21
CA ALA A 53 -8.83 0.54 11.15
C ALA A 53 -9.41 1.79 10.46
N ILE A 54 -8.97 2.10 9.23
CA ILE A 54 -9.53 3.20 8.44
C ILE A 54 -11.02 2.96 8.10
N GLU A 55 -11.38 1.73 7.73
CA GLU A 55 -12.79 1.35 7.49
C GLU A 55 -13.65 1.53 8.75
N ASP A 56 -13.17 1.05 9.90
CA ASP A 56 -13.87 1.15 11.18
C ASP A 56 -14.02 2.59 11.65
N ALA A 57 -12.98 3.41 11.48
CA ALA A 57 -13.01 4.84 11.77
C ALA A 57 -14.05 5.57 10.90
N ASN A 58 -14.08 5.29 9.59
CA ASN A 58 -15.11 5.84 8.69
C ASN A 58 -16.52 5.39 9.08
N ALA A 59 -16.70 4.12 9.44
CA ALA A 59 -17.98 3.60 9.88
C ALA A 59 -18.46 4.26 11.19
N ALA A 60 -17.54 4.54 12.13
CA ALA A 60 -17.85 5.24 13.36
C ALA A 60 -18.37 6.66 13.10
N ILE A 61 -17.70 7.43 12.23
CA ILE A 61 -18.14 8.78 11.81
C ILE A 61 -19.54 8.72 11.18
N GLN A 62 -19.75 7.81 10.22
CA GLN A 62 -21.04 7.66 9.52
C GLN A 62 -22.19 7.30 10.48
N LYS A 63 -21.90 6.50 11.51
CA LYS A 63 -22.88 6.10 12.52
C LYS A 63 -23.37 7.31 13.33
N GLN A 64 -22.48 8.24 13.70
CA GLN A 64 -22.88 9.44 14.45
C GLN A 64 -23.88 10.31 13.68
N THR A 65 -23.74 10.39 12.36
CA THR A 65 -24.68 11.09 11.47
C THR A 65 -26.06 10.43 11.45
N SER A 66 -26.11 9.10 11.53
CA SER A 66 -27.36 8.34 11.49
C SER A 66 -28.10 8.32 12.83
N ASP A 67 -27.37 8.39 13.94
CA ASP A 67 -27.92 8.27 15.31
C ASP A 67 -28.48 9.60 15.86
N ASN A 68 -28.39 10.71 15.11
CA ASN A 68 -28.77 12.06 15.55
C ASN A 68 -28.11 12.46 16.89
N SER A 69 -26.79 12.26 16.92
CA SER A 69 -25.97 12.30 18.14
C SER A 69 -25.73 13.72 18.67
N THR A 70 -25.34 13.81 19.95
CA THR A 70 -25.00 15.11 20.57
C THR A 70 -23.69 15.68 19.99
N PRO A 71 -23.47 17.01 20.02
CA PRO A 71 -22.18 17.60 19.64
C PRO A 71 -20.98 16.96 20.35
N GLU A 72 -21.11 16.63 21.63
CA GLU A 72 -20.07 15.96 22.41
C GLU A 72 -19.75 14.55 21.90
N ASP A 73 -20.78 13.77 21.56
CA ASP A 73 -20.62 12.41 21.03
C ASP A 73 -20.00 12.42 19.63
N VAL A 74 -20.42 13.37 18.79
CA VAL A 74 -19.84 13.61 17.45
C VAL A 74 -18.37 13.98 17.60
N GLN A 75 -18.05 15.00 18.41
CA GLN A 75 -16.67 15.44 18.64
C GLN A 75 -15.78 14.29 19.09
N LYS A 76 -16.21 13.55 20.11
CA LYS A 76 -15.43 12.44 20.67
C LYS A 76 -15.19 11.33 19.64
N THR A 77 -16.22 11.00 18.86
CA THR A 77 -16.12 9.95 17.84
C THR A 77 -15.22 10.39 16.69
N ASP A 78 -15.41 11.59 16.17
CA ASP A 78 -14.63 12.12 15.05
C ASP A 78 -13.16 12.30 15.46
N SER A 79 -12.88 12.76 16.69
CA SER A 79 -11.52 12.85 17.24
C SER A 79 -10.84 11.48 17.31
N GLY A 80 -11.54 10.47 17.82
CA GLY A 80 -11.04 9.10 17.86
C GLY A 80 -10.80 8.54 16.46
N ALA A 81 -11.74 8.72 15.56
CA ALA A 81 -11.65 8.24 14.18
C ALA A 81 -10.48 8.90 13.43
N PHE A 82 -10.27 10.21 13.58
CA PHE A 82 -9.13 10.89 12.96
C PHE A 82 -7.79 10.50 13.58
N GLN A 83 -7.75 10.17 14.89
CA GLN A 83 -6.56 9.56 15.49
C GLN A 83 -6.26 8.20 14.86
N ASP A 84 -7.26 7.32 14.78
CA ASP A 84 -7.10 5.97 14.22
C ASP A 84 -6.63 6.03 12.75
N MET A 85 -7.18 6.95 11.96
CA MET A 85 -6.74 7.18 10.58
C MET A 85 -5.30 7.69 10.53
N SER A 86 -4.94 8.67 11.38
CA SER A 86 -3.58 9.21 11.44
C SER A 86 -2.55 8.11 11.73
N ASP A 87 -2.83 7.27 12.72
CA ASP A 87 -1.96 6.17 13.14
C ASP A 87 -1.89 5.08 12.07
N ALA A 88 -3.02 4.75 11.43
CA ALA A 88 -3.07 3.78 10.34
C ALA A 88 -2.21 4.22 9.15
N TYR A 89 -2.33 5.46 8.69
CA TYR A 89 -1.51 5.98 7.59
C TYR A 89 -0.03 6.06 7.97
N GLN A 90 0.30 6.40 9.22
CA GLN A 90 1.68 6.36 9.71
C GLN A 90 2.24 4.93 9.67
N ALA A 91 1.45 3.95 10.12
CA ALA A 91 1.85 2.55 10.14
C ALA A 91 2.03 1.99 8.72
N ILE A 92 1.16 2.36 7.77
CA ILE A 92 1.31 2.01 6.35
C ILE A 92 2.59 2.62 5.78
N GLY A 93 2.84 3.91 6.05
CA GLY A 93 4.10 4.58 5.67
C GLY A 93 5.34 3.87 6.20
N ALA A 94 5.32 3.47 7.48
CA ALA A 94 6.40 2.72 8.09
C ALA A 94 6.57 1.31 7.49
N ALA A 95 5.47 0.65 7.11
CA ALA A 95 5.52 -0.66 6.46
C ALA A 95 6.18 -0.59 5.07
N VAL A 96 5.80 0.41 4.25
CA VAL A 96 6.41 0.67 2.94
C VAL A 96 7.89 1.06 3.09
N ASP A 97 8.22 1.85 4.10
CA ASP A 97 9.61 2.22 4.42
C ASP A 97 10.45 1.00 4.80
N LYS A 98 9.93 0.15 5.69
CA LYS A 98 10.58 -1.08 6.13
C LYS A 98 10.74 -2.11 5.02
N ALA A 99 9.76 -2.21 4.11
CA ALA A 99 9.82 -3.12 2.97
C ALA A 99 10.91 -2.71 1.95
N GLY A 100 11.33 -1.45 1.97
CA GLY A 100 12.31 -0.91 1.03
C GLY A 100 11.73 -0.75 -0.38
N ALA A 101 12.61 -0.47 -1.35
CA ALA A 101 12.21 -0.26 -2.73
C ALA A 101 11.60 -1.55 -3.33
N PRO A 102 10.44 -1.50 -4.01
CA PRO A 102 10.00 -2.63 -4.81
C PRO A 102 11.04 -2.93 -5.92
N PRO A 103 11.29 -4.20 -6.26
CA PRO A 103 12.28 -4.60 -7.27
C PRO A 103 11.76 -4.33 -8.70
N VAL A 104 11.60 -3.05 -9.03
CA VAL A 104 11.17 -2.54 -10.34
C VAL A 104 12.00 -1.30 -10.69
N ASP A 105 11.94 -0.89 -11.96
CA ASP A 105 12.49 0.39 -12.40
C ASP A 105 11.91 1.55 -11.57
N ASP A 106 12.78 2.49 -11.18
CA ASP A 106 12.46 3.61 -10.29
C ASP A 106 11.87 3.21 -8.92
N GLY A 107 12.01 1.97 -8.48
CA GLY A 107 11.43 1.46 -7.24
C GLY A 107 11.76 2.31 -6.01
N ALA A 108 13.01 2.76 -5.85
CA ALA A 108 13.41 3.62 -4.75
C ALA A 108 12.70 4.98 -4.77
N LYS A 109 12.50 5.57 -5.96
CA LYS A 109 11.79 6.84 -6.12
C LYS A 109 10.31 6.67 -5.81
N LYS A 110 9.69 5.58 -6.28
CA LYS A 110 8.29 5.24 -5.97
C LYS A 110 8.08 5.05 -4.47
N GLN A 111 8.97 4.30 -3.81
CA GLN A 111 8.93 4.04 -2.38
C GLN A 111 9.03 5.34 -1.56
N GLN A 112 10.02 6.18 -1.83
CA GLN A 112 10.21 7.43 -1.08
C GLN A 112 9.03 8.39 -1.27
N ALA A 113 8.49 8.48 -2.50
CA ALA A 113 7.33 9.30 -2.79
C ALA A 113 6.10 8.83 -2.01
N ALA A 114 5.84 7.51 -2.00
CA ALA A 114 4.75 6.91 -1.26
C ALA A 114 4.90 7.11 0.25
N VAL A 115 6.08 6.87 0.83
CA VAL A 115 6.33 7.09 2.28
C VAL A 115 6.11 8.55 2.66
N LYS A 116 6.57 9.49 1.82
CA LYS A 116 6.36 10.92 2.06
C LYS A 116 4.87 11.27 2.05
N GLU A 117 4.12 10.78 1.06
CA GLU A 117 2.69 11.03 0.96
C GLU A 117 1.92 10.42 2.13
N LEU A 118 2.18 9.17 2.49
CA LEU A 118 1.55 8.49 3.63
C LEU A 118 1.78 9.22 4.96
N LYS A 119 3.00 9.73 5.18
CA LYS A 119 3.31 10.58 6.34
C LYS A 119 2.56 11.92 6.30
N SER A 120 2.39 12.51 5.11
CA SER A 120 1.62 13.73 4.94
C SER A 120 0.14 13.52 5.23
N ILE A 121 -0.45 12.41 4.79
CA ILE A 121 -1.84 12.05 5.06
C ILE A 121 -2.04 11.81 6.57
N SER A 122 -1.13 11.06 7.19
CA SER A 122 -1.14 10.86 8.65
C SER A 122 -1.14 12.20 9.41
N ALA A 123 -0.25 13.13 9.03
CA ALA A 123 -0.21 14.45 9.64
C ALA A 123 -1.51 15.26 9.42
N ALA A 124 -2.09 15.18 8.23
CA ALA A 124 -3.36 15.85 7.92
C ALA A 124 -4.50 15.35 8.83
N TYR A 125 -4.61 14.03 9.04
CA TYR A 125 -5.60 13.48 9.97
C TYR A 125 -5.32 13.87 11.43
N ALA A 126 -4.06 13.94 11.85
CA ALA A 126 -3.71 14.44 13.18
C ALA A 126 -4.13 15.92 13.36
N ASP A 127 -4.05 16.73 12.30
CA ASP A 127 -4.51 18.12 12.35
C ASP A 127 -6.04 18.24 12.32
N LEU A 128 -6.74 17.39 11.57
CA LEU A 128 -8.21 17.28 11.62
C LEU A 128 -8.70 16.91 13.01
N LYS A 129 -8.03 15.95 13.67
CA LYS A 129 -8.30 15.59 15.07
C LYS A 129 -8.24 16.82 15.97
N LYS A 130 -7.16 17.61 15.91
CA LYS A 130 -7.03 18.82 16.74
C LYS A 130 -8.17 19.80 16.50
N LYS A 131 -8.57 19.98 15.23
CA LYS A 131 -9.68 20.88 14.87
C LYS A 131 -11.02 20.39 15.41
N VAL A 132 -11.26 19.08 15.39
CA VAL A 132 -12.43 18.48 16.04
C VAL A 132 -12.39 18.72 17.56
N ASP A 133 -11.25 18.46 18.20
CA ASP A 133 -11.07 18.67 19.64
C ASP A 133 -11.34 20.13 20.06
N ASP A 134 -11.06 21.08 19.17
CA ASP A 134 -11.26 22.52 19.40
C ASP A 134 -12.70 23.00 19.09
N LEU A 135 -13.59 22.13 18.58
CA LEU A 135 -14.98 22.50 18.32
C LEU A 135 -15.73 22.87 19.62
N ASN A 136 -16.59 23.87 19.53
CA ASN A 136 -17.45 24.27 20.64
C ASN A 136 -18.70 23.40 20.68
N THR A 137 -18.77 22.43 21.59
CA THR A 137 -19.92 21.52 21.72
C THR A 137 -21.13 22.16 22.42
N GLU A 138 -20.92 23.25 23.17
CA GLU A 138 -21.96 23.97 23.92
C GLU A 138 -22.83 24.88 23.02
N ASP A 139 -22.34 25.22 21.82
CA ASP A 139 -23.02 26.08 20.85
C ASP A 139 -23.24 25.32 19.54
N GLN A 140 -24.47 24.82 19.34
CA GLN A 140 -24.82 23.97 18.21
C GLN A 140 -24.58 24.65 16.85
N ALA A 141 -24.75 25.97 16.75
CA ALA A 141 -24.52 26.69 15.50
C ALA A 141 -23.02 26.76 15.18
N LYS A 142 -22.19 27.08 16.18
CA LYS A 142 -20.73 27.09 16.01
C LYS A 142 -20.17 25.69 15.77
N PHE A 143 -20.71 24.68 16.44
CA PHE A 143 -20.33 23.29 16.22
C PHE A 143 -20.56 22.89 14.76
N ALA A 144 -21.78 23.14 14.25
CA ALA A 144 -22.14 22.84 12.87
C ALA A 144 -21.30 23.63 11.86
N ASP A 145 -20.94 24.87 12.15
CA ASP A 145 -20.05 25.65 11.28
C ASP A 145 -18.62 25.09 11.28
N GLY A 146 -18.07 24.74 12.45
CA GLY A 146 -16.74 24.12 12.52
C GLY A 146 -16.66 22.75 11.82
N LEU A 147 -17.73 21.95 11.85
CA LEU A 147 -17.81 20.72 11.06
C LEU A 147 -17.73 20.96 9.54
N LYS A 148 -18.25 22.10 9.04
CA LYS A 148 -18.11 22.45 7.62
C LYS A 148 -16.66 22.74 7.24
N ASP A 149 -15.90 23.38 8.13
CA ASP A 149 -14.47 23.64 7.91
C ASP A 149 -13.67 22.34 7.87
N ILE A 150 -13.96 21.41 8.78
CA ILE A 150 -13.39 20.06 8.78
C ILE A 150 -13.72 19.33 7.47
N ALA A 151 -14.98 19.38 7.01
CA ALA A 151 -15.39 18.77 5.75
C ALA A 151 -14.65 19.38 4.53
N SER A 152 -14.41 20.68 4.53
CA SER A 152 -13.62 21.37 3.49
C SER A 152 -12.16 20.89 3.46
N GLU A 153 -11.58 20.61 4.62
CA GLU A 153 -10.22 20.07 4.70
C GLU A 153 -10.13 18.61 4.28
N LEU A 154 -11.13 17.79 4.65
CA LEU A 154 -11.26 16.42 4.15
C LEU A 154 -11.40 16.39 2.63
N ASP A 155 -12.19 17.29 2.03
CA ASP A 155 -12.32 17.40 0.58
C ASP A 155 -10.96 17.71 -0.08
N LYS A 156 -10.19 18.64 0.47
CA LYS A 156 -8.82 18.95 0.00
C LYS A 156 -7.88 17.76 0.15
N LEU A 157 -7.94 17.05 1.28
CA LEU A 157 -7.12 15.87 1.54
C LEU A 157 -7.45 14.77 0.52
N SER A 158 -8.73 14.51 0.26
CA SER A 158 -9.17 13.50 -0.71
C SER A 158 -8.67 13.78 -2.14
N LYS A 159 -8.54 15.06 -2.51
CA LYS A 159 -8.04 15.50 -3.82
C LYS A 159 -6.52 15.47 -3.94
N SER A 160 -5.80 15.56 -2.84
CA SER A 160 -4.33 15.74 -2.84
C SER A 160 -3.54 14.52 -2.37
N GLY A 161 -4.19 13.56 -1.70
CA GLY A 161 -3.54 12.42 -1.05
C GLY A 161 -3.41 11.13 -1.88
N ASN A 162 -3.68 11.16 -3.18
CA ASN A 162 -3.75 9.93 -3.99
C ASN A 162 -2.66 9.79 -5.06
N ASP A 163 -1.83 10.79 -5.30
CA ASP A 163 -0.98 10.83 -6.50
C ASP A 163 0.24 9.91 -6.41
N ALA A 164 0.93 9.86 -5.27
CA ALA A 164 2.13 9.04 -5.13
C ALA A 164 1.80 7.58 -4.81
N LEU A 165 0.70 7.32 -4.09
CA LEU A 165 0.15 5.99 -3.87
C LEU A 165 -0.33 5.36 -5.18
N GLN A 166 -1.06 6.12 -6.02
CA GLN A 166 -1.41 5.64 -7.36
C GLN A 166 -0.15 5.32 -8.18
N LYS A 167 0.87 6.18 -8.15
CA LYS A 167 2.16 5.92 -8.84
C LYS A 167 2.93 4.73 -8.29
N LEU A 168 2.84 4.46 -6.99
CA LEU A 168 3.41 3.25 -6.40
C LEU A 168 2.71 2.02 -6.97
N GLU A 169 1.38 2.06 -7.07
CA GLU A 169 0.55 0.96 -7.58
C GLU A 169 0.51 0.88 -9.12
N GLU A 170 1.23 1.74 -9.84
CA GLU A 170 1.33 1.64 -11.30
C GLU A 170 2.22 0.46 -11.74
N GLY A 171 1.78 -0.21 -12.81
CA GLY A 171 2.56 -1.24 -13.49
C GLY A 171 2.70 -2.53 -12.69
N GLU A 172 3.90 -3.10 -12.65
CA GLU A 172 4.13 -4.42 -12.05
C GLU A 172 3.90 -4.43 -10.54
N VAL A 173 4.12 -3.32 -9.84
CA VAL A 173 3.86 -3.20 -8.40
C VAL A 173 2.38 -3.39 -8.10
N GLY A 174 1.49 -2.68 -8.78
CA GLY A 174 0.04 -2.85 -8.58
C GLY A 174 -0.44 -4.25 -8.92
N LYS A 175 0.08 -4.84 -10.01
CA LYS A 175 -0.23 -6.24 -10.35
C LYS A 175 0.19 -7.20 -9.24
N ALA A 176 1.38 -7.01 -8.67
CA ALA A 176 1.88 -7.83 -7.56
C ALA A 176 1.01 -7.67 -6.31
N MET A 177 0.64 -6.45 -5.95
CA MET A 177 -0.27 -6.16 -4.83
C MET A 177 -1.65 -6.82 -5.04
N GLN A 178 -2.21 -6.74 -6.25
CA GLN A 178 -3.50 -7.37 -6.60
C GLN A 178 -3.47 -8.90 -6.54
N ARG A 179 -2.30 -9.54 -6.74
CA ARG A 179 -2.15 -10.98 -6.56
C ARG A 179 -2.23 -11.39 -5.09
N GLN A 180 -1.85 -10.51 -4.17
CA GLN A 180 -1.82 -10.82 -2.74
C GLN A 180 -3.22 -10.85 -2.12
N ALA A 181 -3.57 -11.99 -1.51
CA ALA A 181 -4.86 -12.15 -0.83
C ALA A 181 -5.08 -11.14 0.31
N SER A 182 -4.02 -10.67 0.97
CA SER A 182 -4.09 -9.68 2.03
C SER A 182 -4.47 -8.28 1.54
N CYS A 183 -4.14 -7.92 0.29
CA CYS A 183 -4.56 -6.66 -0.34
C CYS A 183 -5.94 -6.74 -1.02
N LYS A 184 -6.43 -7.94 -1.39
CA LYS A 184 -7.74 -8.10 -2.07
C LYS A 184 -8.93 -7.63 -1.24
N SER A 185 -8.81 -7.59 0.09
CA SER A 185 -9.82 -7.01 0.99
C SER A 185 -9.69 -5.50 1.17
N ALA A 186 -8.56 -4.91 0.77
CA ALA A 186 -8.28 -3.47 0.88
C ALA A 186 -8.65 -2.69 -0.40
N SER A 187 -8.91 -3.37 -1.53
CA SER A 187 -9.25 -2.74 -2.82
C SER A 187 -10.70 -2.25 -2.94
N SER A 188 -11.45 -2.13 -1.85
CA SER A 188 -12.70 -1.36 -1.84
C SER A 188 -12.38 0.14 -1.86
N SER A 189 -11.74 0.60 -2.94
CA SER A 189 -11.77 2.01 -3.31
C SER A 189 -13.24 2.37 -3.56
N PRO A 190 -13.78 3.50 -3.07
CA PRO A 190 -15.15 3.89 -3.37
C PRO A 190 -15.25 4.02 -4.88
N ALA A 191 -15.94 3.08 -5.52
CA ALA A 191 -16.35 3.28 -6.89
C ALA A 191 -17.17 4.56 -6.90
N ALA A 192 -16.65 5.58 -7.58
CA ALA A 192 -17.41 6.76 -7.93
C ALA A 192 -18.76 6.29 -8.45
N THR A 193 -19.83 6.56 -7.71
CA THR A 193 -21.19 6.51 -8.22
C THR A 193 -21.22 7.50 -9.38
N GLN A 194 -21.04 6.97 -10.58
CA GLN A 194 -21.48 7.65 -11.79
C GLN A 194 -23.01 7.68 -11.72
N GLY A 195 -23.55 8.85 -11.40
CA GLY A 195 -24.93 9.21 -11.72
C GLY A 195 -25.07 9.53 -13.20
#